data_AF-A0A0Q7EA72-F1
#
_entry.id   AF-A0A0Q7EA72-F1
#
_cell.length_a   1.000
_cell.length_b   1.000
_cell.length_c   1.000
_cell.angle_alpha   90.00
_cell.angle_beta   90.00
_cell.angle_gamma   90.00
#
_symmetry.space_group_name_H-M   'P 1'
#
loop_
_entity.id
_entity.type
_entity.pdbx_description
1 polymer ?
#
loop_
_entity_poly.entity_id
_entity_poly.type
_entity_poly.pdbx_seq_one_letter_code
_entity_poly.pdbx_strand_id
1 'polypeptide(L)' 'MAQFQLRCPAYPVVETIDAEDLDQATDQARMRLLFCEPGFEIVVYQGELEVSRLVQAPKRPPAWLPRNEQREG' A
#
# COMPACT_ATOMS: atom_id res chain seq x y z
N MET A 1 4.67 22.25 -1.25
CA MET A 1 3.78 21.23 -1.85
C MET A 1 4.39 20.75 -3.15
N ALA A 2 4.44 19.43 -3.32
CA ALA A 2 4.95 18.74 -4.49
C ALA A 2 3.85 17.80 -5.02
N GLN A 3 3.88 17.57 -6.33
CA GLN A 3 2.94 16.68 -7.00
C GLN A 3 3.53 15.27 -7.08
N PHE A 4 2.72 14.28 -6.74
CA PHE A 4 3.05 12.87 -6.82
C PHE A 4 2.00 12.12 -7.64
N GLN A 5 2.38 10.95 -8.15
CA GLN A 5 1.48 10.06 -8.87
C GLN A 5 1.45 8.71 -8.18
N LEU A 6 0.25 8.24 -7.86
CA LEU A 6 -0.02 6.90 -7.37
C LEU A 6 -0.41 6.03 -8.56
N ARG A 7 0.33 4.93 -8.75
CA ARG A 7 0.10 3.98 -9.83
C ARG A 7 -0.07 2.59 -9.25
N CYS A 8 -1.08 1.86 -9.71
CA CYS A 8 -1.21 0.45 -9.40
C CYS A 8 -0.68 -0.38 -10.57
N PRO A 9 0.34 -1.23 -10.41
CA PRO A 9 0.85 -2.05 -11.52
C PRO A 9 -0.20 -2.98 -12.15
N ALA A 10 -1.20 -3.39 -11.37
CA ALA A 10 -2.27 -4.28 -11.81
C ALA A 10 -3.35 -3.57 -12.64
N TYR A 11 -3.43 -2.23 -12.60
CA TYR A 11 -4.47 -1.46 -13.28
C TYR A 11 -3.89 -0.24 -14.01
N PRO A 12 -4.40 0.13 -15.18
CA PRO A 12 -3.91 1.28 -15.94
C PRO A 12 -4.33 2.65 -15.34
N VAL A 13 -4.68 2.69 -14.05
CA VAL A 13 -5.13 3.90 -13.37
C VAL A 13 -3.93 4.62 -12.76
N VAL A 14 -3.86 5.92 -13.08
CA VAL A 14 -2.91 6.85 -12.48
C VAL A 14 -3.71 7.90 -11.74
N GLU A 15 -3.44 8.04 -10.45
CA GLU A 15 -4.01 9.09 -9.61
C GLU A 15 -2.92 10.12 -9.30
N THR A 16 -3.19 11.40 -9.56
CA THR A 16 -2.28 12.49 -9.20
C THR A 16 -2.72 13.10 -7.88
N ILE A 17 -1.79 13.25 -6.93
CA ILE A 17 -2.04 13.83 -5.62
C ILE A 17 -1.06 14.97 -5.34
N ASP A 18 -1.49 15.93 -4.54
CA ASP A 18 -0.61 16.94 -3.95
C ASP A 18 -0.25 16.51 -2.52
N ALA A 19 1.03 16.60 -2.18
CA ALA A 19 1.53 16.32 -0.84
C ALA A 19 2.67 17.29 -0.47
N GLU A 20 2.90 17.50 0.82
CA GLU A 20 3.98 18.33 1.34
C GLU A 20 5.34 17.67 1.13
N ASP A 21 5.40 16.36 1.35
CA ASP A 21 6.59 15.52 1.26
C ASP A 21 6.25 14.07 0.84
N LEU A 22 7.29 13.23 0.76
CA LEU A 22 7.16 11.80 0.41
C LEU A 22 6.41 11.00 1.46
N ASP A 23 6.54 11.35 2.74
CA ASP A 23 5.90 10.61 3.83
C ASP A 23 4.39 10.77 3.76
N GLN A 24 3.91 12.01 3.57
CA GLN A 24 2.49 12.28 3.38
C GLN A 24 1.94 11.62 2.11
N ALA A 25 2.69 11.63 1.00
CA ALA A 25 2.29 10.94 -0.23
C ALA A 25 2.18 9.41 -0.02
N THR A 26 3.13 8.84 0.72
CA THR A 26 3.17 7.41 1.07
C THR A 26 2.02 7.03 2.00
N ASP A 27 1.66 7.89 2.96
CA ASP A 27 0.50 7.68 3.83
C ASP A 27 -0.81 7.72 3.05
N GLN A 28 -0.96 8.66 2.11
CA GLN A 28 -2.10 8.69 1.20
C GLN A 28 -2.19 7.41 0.35
N ALA A 29 -1.06 6.90 -0.15
CA ALA A 29 -1.01 5.63 -0.87
C ALA A 29 -1.40 4.45 0.02
N ARG A 30 -0.90 4.40 1.27
CA ARG A 30 -1.22 3.37 2.25
C ARG A 30 -2.71 3.33 2.57
N MET A 31 -3.36 4.48 2.70
CA MET A 31 -4.81 4.55 2.94
C MET A 31 -5.62 3.89 1.83
N ARG A 32 -5.16 3.96 0.58
CA ARG A 32 -5.81 3.30 -0.57
C ARG A 32 -5.62 1.78 -0.55
N LEU A 33 -4.51 1.29 0.01
CA LEU A 33 -4.26 -0.14 0.16
C LEU A 33 -5.11 -0.82 1.25
N LEU A 34 -5.62 -0.09 2.25
CA LEU A 34 -6.29 -0.67 3.43
C LEU A 34 -7.46 -1.61 3.08
N PHE A 35 -8.16 -1.33 1.98
CA PHE A 35 -9.33 -2.10 1.53
C PHE A 35 -9.03 -3.02 0.35
N CYS A 36 -7.79 -3.06 -0.13
CA CYS A 36 -7.38 -3.93 -1.22
C CYS A 36 -7.06 -5.35 -0.73
N GLU A 37 -7.07 -6.29 -1.68
CA GLU A 37 -6.64 -7.66 -1.42
C GLU A 37 -5.13 -7.73 -1.09
N PRO A 38 -4.69 -8.73 -0.32
CA PRO A 38 -3.26 -8.99 -0.13
C PRO A 38 -2.51 -9.11 -1.45
N GLY A 39 -1.29 -8.58 -1.49
CA GLY A 39 -0.47 -8.55 -2.71
C GLY A 39 -0.82 -7.42 -3.67
N PHE A 40 -1.83 -6.60 -3.36
CA PHE A 40 -2.08 -5.36 -4.11
C PHE A 40 -0.94 -4.36 -3.92
N GLU A 41 -0.53 -3.69 -4.99
CA GLU A 41 0.60 -2.76 -4.94
C GLU A 41 0.18 -1.35 -5.38
N ILE A 42 0.70 -0.35 -4.69
CA ILE A 42 0.68 1.05 -5.12
C ILE A 42 2.11 1.56 -5.13
N VAL A 43 2.51 2.14 -6.26
CA VAL A 43 3.81 2.76 -6.47
C VAL A 43 3.63 4.27 -6.50
N VAL A 44 4.45 4.99 -5.74
CA VAL A 44 4.48 6.44 -5.67
C VAL A 44 5.58 6.95 -6.59
N TYR A 45 5.23 7.86 -7.49
CA TYR A 45 6.14 8.52 -8.40
C TYR A 45 6.19 10.03 -8.12
N GLN A 46 7.37 10.62 -8.30
CA GLN A 46 7.55 12.06 -8.37
C GLN A 46 8.09 12.40 -9.76
N GLY A 47 7.24 12.95 -10.63
CA GLY A 47 7.53 13.00 -12.07
C GLY A 47 7.60 11.59 -12.66
N GLU A 48 8.74 11.24 -13.28
CA GLU A 48 8.98 9.90 -13.83
C GLU A 48 9.74 8.96 -12.88
N LEU A 49 10.19 9.46 -11.72
CA LEU A 49 10.97 8.69 -10.76
C LEU A 49 10.06 7.93 -9.79
N GLU A 50 10.24 6.62 -9.69
CA GLU A 50 9.67 5.82 -8.60
C GLU A 50 10.39 6.16 -7.29
N VAL A 51 9.64 6.67 -6.31
CA VAL A 51 10.18 7.12 -5.01
C VAL A 51 9.77 6.22 -3.85
N SER A 52 8.68 5.46 -3.99
CA SER A 52 8.22 4.51 -2.97
C SER A 52 7.32 3.43 -3.59
N ARG A 53 7.31 2.25 -2.98
CA ARG A 53 6.42 1.14 -3.36
C ARG A 53 5.83 0.50 -2.13
N LEU A 54 4.51 0.40 -2.10
CA LEU A 54 3.76 -0.22 -1.02
C LEU A 54 3.06 -1.48 -1.53
N VAL A 55 3.16 -2.55 -0.76
CA VAL A 55 2.48 -3.82 -1.01
C VAL A 55 1.54 -4.08 0.17
N GLN A 56 0.27 -4.37 -0.13
CA GLN A 56 -0.71 -4.73 0.88
C GLN A 56 -0.32 -6.08 1.49
N ALA A 57 0.12 -6.04 2.73
CA ALA A 57 0.47 -7.24 3.46
C ALA A 57 -0.77 -8.13 3.66
N PRO A 58 -0.59 -9.46 3.77
CA PRO A 58 -1.66 -10.34 4.21
C PRO A 58 -2.30 -9.81 5.48
N LYS A 59 -3.63 -9.77 5.53
CA LYS A 59 -4.39 -9.47 6.75
C LYS A 59 -4.02 -10.54 7.77
N ARG A 60 -3.07 -10.24 8.65
CA ARG A 60 -2.76 -11.15 9.76
C ARG A 60 -4.06 -11.34 10.53
N PRO A 61 -4.43 -12.59 10.87
CA PRO A 61 -5.55 -12.80 11.76
C PRO A 61 -5.31 -11.94 13.02
N PRO A 62 -6.34 -11.23 13.51
CA PRO A 62 -6.24 -10.45 14.72
C PRO A 62 -5.51 -11.21 15.82
N ALA A 63 -4.66 -10.53 16.60
CA ALA A 63 -3.87 -11.16 17.66
C ALA A 63 -4.72 -11.87 18.73
N TRP A 64 -6.03 -11.58 18.78
CA TRP A 64 -7.00 -12.24 19.66
C TRP A 64 -7.54 -13.57 19.11
N LEU A 65 -7.34 -13.90 17.84
CA LEU A 65 -7.66 -15.23 17.32
C LEU A 65 -6.62 -16.22 17.84
N PRO A 66 -7.04 -17.31 18.52
CA PRO A 66 -6.11 -18.34 18.95
C PRO A 66 -5.41 -18.89 17.70
N ARG A 67 -4.07 -18.91 17.73
CA ARG A 67 -3.32 -19.73 16.77
C ARG A 67 -3.79 -21.16 17.02
N ASN A 68 -4.43 -21.79 16.05
CA ASN A 68 -4.72 -23.22 16.15
C ASN A 68 -3.38 -23.93 16.33
N GLU A 69 -3.04 -24.26 17.57
CA GLU A 69 -1.95 -25.17 17.91
C GLU A 69 -2.43 -26.57 17.52
N GLN A 70 -2.37 -26.86 16.23
CA GLN A 70 -2.27 -28.25 15.78
C GLN A 70 -0.91 -28.77 16.26
N ARG A 71 -0.90 -29.36 17.45
CA ARG A 71 0.04 -30.44 17.77
C ARG A 71 -0.78 -31.69 17.97
N GLU A 72 -0.75 -32.51 16.93
CA GLU A 72 -1.06 -33.93 16.91
C GLU A 72 -0.18 -34.68 17.93
N GLY A 73 -0.71 -35.78 18.48
CA GLY A 73 0.07 -36.87 19.09
C GLY A 73 -0.03 -36.98 20.60
#